data_AF-A0A6G0UPL1-F1
#
_entry.id   AF-A0A6G0UPL1-F1
#
_cell.length_a   1.000
_cell.length_b   1.000
_cell.length_c   1.000
_cell.angle_alpha   90.00
_cell.angle_beta   90.00
_cell.angle_gamma   90.00
#
_symmetry.space_group_name_H-M   'P 1'
#
loop_
_entity.id
_entity.type
_entity.pdbx_description
1 polymer ?
#
loop_
_entity_poly.entity_id
_entity_poly.type
_entity_poly.pdbx_seq_one_letter_code
_entity_poly.pdbx_strand_id
1 'polypeptide(L)'
;MVNADLLKKHASQYKLGKDTAGEYHRQLFKLHPDLAEPYDAEDIDPDAIVHSQKFIMYGMAELQYFFRLPEAIGDDRKWRSALSSFKEQYGDVGFPLDKFNKTTDAFLAAMEKNAGGVSAEQKKNWEELLNKAYADMKAWGWY
;
A
#
# COMPACT_ATOMS: atom_id res chain seq x y z
N MET A 1 4.35 -0.75 -19.58
CA MET A 1 5.23 0.38 -19.16
C MET A 1 4.34 1.26 -18.34
N VAL A 2 4.70 1.48 -17.08
CA VAL A 2 3.86 2.22 -16.12
C VAL A 2 3.73 3.68 -16.54
N ASN A 3 2.49 4.15 -16.65
CA ASN A 3 2.16 5.56 -16.84
C ASN A 3 2.16 6.28 -15.48
N ALA A 4 3.32 6.83 -15.09
CA ALA A 4 3.50 7.50 -13.81
C ALA A 4 2.54 8.67 -13.60
N ASP A 5 2.28 9.49 -14.62
CA ASP A 5 1.46 10.70 -14.48
C ASP A 5 -0.02 10.37 -14.29
N LEU A 6 -0.51 9.29 -14.92
CA LEU A 6 -1.84 8.74 -14.64
C LEU A 6 -1.95 8.34 -13.16
N LEU A 7 -0.95 7.65 -12.62
CA LEU A 7 -0.97 7.19 -11.24
C LEU A 7 -0.82 8.32 -10.22
N LYS A 8 0.03 9.32 -10.48
CA LYS A 8 0.14 10.53 -9.64
C LYS A 8 -1.19 11.27 -9.56
N LYS A 9 -1.86 11.45 -10.71
CA LYS A 9 -3.17 12.09 -10.77
C LYS A 9 -4.23 11.28 -10.03
N HIS A 10 -4.19 9.96 -10.12
CA HIS A 10 -5.11 9.10 -9.40
C HIS A 10 -4.86 9.13 -7.88
N ALA A 11 -3.59 9.04 -7.46
CA ALA A 11 -3.20 9.15 -6.05
C ALA A 11 -3.66 10.46 -5.42
N SER A 12 -3.57 11.59 -6.13
CA SER A 12 -4.01 12.89 -5.62
C SER A 12 -5.53 13.03 -5.43
N GLN A 13 -6.32 12.12 -5.99
CA GLN A 13 -7.77 12.06 -5.75
C GLN A 13 -8.10 11.42 -4.39
N TYR A 14 -7.18 10.65 -3.81
CA TYR A 14 -7.33 10.07 -2.48
C TYR A 14 -7.15 11.17 -1.42
N LYS A 15 -8.26 11.63 -0.83
CA LYS A 15 -8.21 12.59 0.28
C LYS A 15 -7.79 11.87 1.56
N LEU A 16 -6.47 11.75 1.76
CA LEU A 16 -5.92 11.09 2.93
C LEU A 16 -6.22 11.91 4.19
N GLY A 17 -6.90 11.28 5.14
CA GLY A 17 -7.28 11.88 6.42
C GLY A 17 -7.69 10.81 7.43
N LYS A 18 -8.09 11.25 8.63
CA LYS A 18 -8.46 10.34 9.73
C LYS A 18 -9.50 9.30 9.32
N ASP A 19 -10.48 9.70 8.49
CA ASP A 19 -11.61 8.86 8.10
C ASP A 19 -11.30 7.89 6.94
N THR A 20 -10.19 8.10 6.23
CA THR A 20 -9.82 7.31 5.04
C THR A 20 -8.53 6.52 5.24
N ALA A 21 -7.70 6.87 6.22
CA ALA A 21 -6.39 6.26 6.44
C ALA A 21 -6.48 4.77 6.78
N GLY A 22 -7.40 4.38 7.68
CA GLY A 22 -7.54 2.99 8.11
C GLY A 22 -8.19 2.06 7.07
N GLU A 23 -8.69 2.59 5.94
CA GLU A 23 -9.35 1.77 4.93
C GLU A 23 -8.41 0.74 4.31
N TYR A 24 -7.12 1.09 4.13
CA TYR A 24 -6.13 0.16 3.60
C TYR A 24 -5.99 -1.09 4.48
N HIS A 25 -5.74 -0.94 5.78
CA HIS A 25 -5.61 -2.07 6.71
C HIS A 25 -6.91 -2.84 6.86
N ARG A 26 -8.07 -2.17 6.85
CA ARG A 26 -9.38 -2.85 6.79
C ARG A 26 -9.47 -3.78 5.59
N GLN A 27 -9.11 -3.31 4.39
CA GLN A 27 -9.15 -4.14 3.19
C GLN A 27 -8.10 -5.26 3.23
N LEU A 28 -6.90 -4.96 3.74
CA LEU A 28 -5.82 -5.93 3.90
C LEU A 28 -6.27 -7.12 4.77
N PHE A 29 -6.86 -6.86 5.93
CA PHE A 29 -7.25 -7.92 6.86
C PHE A 29 -8.54 -8.63 6.43
N LYS A 30 -9.39 -8.00 5.60
CA LYS A 30 -10.52 -8.69 4.96
C LYS A 30 -10.07 -9.66 3.87
N LEU A 31 -9.11 -9.26 3.05
CA LEU A 31 -8.66 -10.03 1.89
C LEU A 31 -7.60 -11.08 2.26
N HIS A 32 -6.73 -10.76 3.22
CA HIS A 32 -5.63 -11.60 3.70
C HIS A 32 -5.60 -11.58 5.24
N PRO A 33 -6.52 -12.31 5.91
CA PRO A 33 -6.65 -12.28 7.37
C PRO A 33 -5.38 -12.72 8.11
N ASP A 34 -4.56 -13.57 7.49
CA ASP A 34 -3.25 -14.00 8.01
C ASP A 34 -2.27 -12.83 8.17
N LEU A 35 -2.48 -11.72 7.49
CA LEU A 35 -1.65 -10.53 7.58
C LEU A 35 -2.07 -9.57 8.70
N ALA A 36 -3.08 -9.91 9.50
CA ALA A 36 -3.47 -9.15 10.68
C ALA A 36 -2.57 -9.41 11.91
N GLU A 37 -2.02 -10.63 12.04
CA GLU A 37 -1.16 -11.05 13.15
C GLU A 37 0.07 -10.14 13.34
N PRO A 38 0.84 -9.76 12.28
CA PRO A 38 1.95 -8.82 12.45
C PRO A 38 1.54 -7.48 13.08
N TYR A 39 0.28 -7.09 12.94
CA TYR A 39 -0.24 -5.85 13.49
C TYR A 39 -0.99 -6.03 14.83
N ASP A 40 -0.90 -7.19 15.48
CA ASP A 40 -1.67 -7.55 16.69
C ASP A 40 -3.18 -7.32 16.50
N ALA A 41 -3.73 -7.76 15.37
CA ALA A 41 -5.12 -7.50 14.97
C ALA A 41 -5.90 -8.73 14.52
N GLU A 42 -5.39 -9.93 14.77
CA GLU A 42 -6.00 -11.21 14.41
C GLU A 42 -7.40 -11.41 15.02
N ASP A 43 -7.65 -10.84 16.20
CA ASP A 43 -8.94 -10.93 16.91
C ASP A 43 -9.83 -9.68 16.72
N ILE A 44 -9.39 -8.71 15.91
CA ILE A 44 -10.12 -7.46 15.67
C ILE A 44 -10.96 -7.61 14.41
N ASP A 45 -12.26 -7.32 14.51
CA ASP A 45 -13.12 -7.19 13.32
C ASP A 45 -12.51 -6.17 12.35
N PRO A 46 -12.18 -6.55 11.09
CA PRO A 46 -11.63 -5.62 10.11
C PRO A 46 -12.47 -4.35 9.90
N ASP A 47 -13.80 -4.41 10.12
CA ASP A 47 -14.66 -3.23 10.03
C ASP A 47 -14.47 -2.24 11.18
N ALA A 48 -13.92 -2.67 12.32
CA ALA A 48 -13.58 -1.80 13.45
C ALA A 48 -12.22 -1.10 13.29
N ILE A 49 -11.36 -1.58 12.38
CA ILE A 49 -10.00 -1.07 12.14
C ILE A 49 -9.97 0.43 11.84
N VAL A 50 -10.95 0.93 11.08
CA VAL A 50 -11.03 2.34 10.67
C VAL A 50 -11.23 3.31 11.85
N HIS A 51 -11.60 2.81 13.03
CA HIS A 51 -11.76 3.60 14.24
C HIS A 51 -10.56 3.53 15.18
N SER A 52 -9.60 2.63 14.92
CA SER A 52 -8.40 2.46 15.74
C SER A 52 -7.36 3.53 15.43
N GLN A 53 -6.88 4.24 16.46
CA GLN A 53 -5.82 5.23 16.31
C GLN A 53 -4.52 4.61 15.75
N LYS A 54 -4.18 3.37 16.14
CA LYS A 54 -3.01 2.62 15.63
C LYS A 54 -3.08 2.52 14.10
N PHE A 55 -4.21 2.04 13.58
CA PHE A 55 -4.40 1.81 12.14
C PHE A 55 -4.64 3.10 11.34
N ILE A 56 -5.19 4.14 11.96
CA ILE A 56 -5.20 5.46 11.35
C ILE A 56 -3.77 5.96 11.14
N MET A 57 -2.88 5.81 12.13
CA MET A 57 -1.49 6.24 12.01
C MET A 57 -0.70 5.41 11.00
N TYR A 58 -0.81 4.08 11.05
CA TYR A 58 -0.16 3.21 10.07
C TYR A 58 -0.70 3.44 8.66
N GLY A 59 -2.01 3.51 8.49
CA GLY A 59 -2.65 3.80 7.21
C GLY A 59 -2.21 5.14 6.61
N MET A 60 -2.04 6.18 7.45
CA MET A 60 -1.49 7.47 6.98
C MET A 60 -0.07 7.34 6.45
N ALA A 61 0.80 6.58 7.10
CA ALA A 61 2.18 6.38 6.67
C ALA A 61 2.24 5.53 5.39
N GLU A 62 1.60 4.37 5.40
CA GLU A 62 1.69 3.39 4.32
C GLU A 62 1.05 3.90 3.03
N LEU A 63 -0.12 4.54 3.10
CA LEU A 63 -0.74 5.15 1.92
C LEU A 63 0.16 6.23 1.31
N GLN A 64 0.86 7.02 2.13
CA GLN A 64 1.85 7.97 1.59
C GLN A 64 3.01 7.28 0.89
N TYR A 65 3.46 6.12 1.37
CA TYR A 65 4.50 5.36 0.68
C TYR A 65 4.02 4.88 -0.69
N PHE A 66 2.79 4.36 -0.79
CA PHE A 66 2.19 3.99 -2.08
C PHE A 66 2.11 5.19 -3.03
N PHE A 67 1.66 6.34 -2.54
CA PHE A 67 1.50 7.55 -3.35
C PHE A 67 2.82 8.16 -3.85
N ARG A 68 3.95 7.85 -3.19
CA ARG A 68 5.28 8.26 -3.63
C ARG A 68 5.87 7.38 -4.74
N LEU A 69 5.40 6.14 -4.90
CA LEU A 69 5.96 5.21 -5.89
C LEU A 69 5.90 5.74 -7.34
N PRO A 70 4.78 6.35 -7.81
CA PRO A 70 4.72 6.96 -9.14
C PRO A 70 5.70 8.11 -9.37
N GLU A 71 6.15 8.79 -8.31
CA GLU A 71 7.14 9.87 -8.42
C GLU A 71 8.58 9.34 -8.48
N ALA A 72 8.80 8.14 -7.95
CA ALA A 72 10.10 7.50 -7.86
C ALA A 72 10.40 6.60 -9.07
N ILE A 73 9.37 6.09 -9.75
CA ILE A 73 9.55 5.22 -10.93
C ILE A 73 10.21 6.00 -12.08
N GLY A 74 11.45 5.65 -12.40
CA GLY A 74 12.29 6.32 -13.39
C GLY A 74 13.60 6.89 -12.82
N ASP A 75 13.76 6.90 -11.50
CA ASP A 75 15.01 7.25 -10.82
C ASP A 75 15.37 6.15 -9.82
N ASP A 76 16.37 5.33 -10.12
CA ASP A 76 16.73 4.15 -9.33
C ASP A 76 17.05 4.48 -7.87
N ARG A 77 17.66 5.65 -7.62
CA ARG A 77 18.00 6.08 -6.26
C ARG A 77 16.73 6.42 -5.48
N LYS A 78 15.82 7.19 -6.08
CA LYS A 78 14.53 7.51 -5.46
C LYS A 78 13.66 6.27 -5.29
N TRP A 79 13.68 5.37 -6.28
CA TRP A 79 12.93 4.12 -6.28
C TRP A 79 13.33 3.23 -5.10
N ARG A 80 14.63 2.95 -4.96
CA ARG A 80 15.13 2.17 -3.83
C ARG A 80 14.85 2.85 -2.49
N SER A 81 14.98 4.17 -2.41
CA SER A 81 14.64 4.93 -1.20
C SER A 81 13.16 4.84 -0.84
N ALA A 82 12.25 4.94 -1.83
CA ALA A 82 10.82 4.84 -1.60
C ALA A 82 10.41 3.44 -1.12
N LEU A 83 11.03 2.39 -1.67
CA LEU A 83 10.81 1.01 -1.23
C LEU A 83 11.44 0.71 0.15
N SER A 84 12.52 1.40 0.53
CA SER A 84 13.09 1.27 1.88
C SER A 84 12.10 1.68 2.97
N SER A 85 11.23 2.68 2.71
CA SER A 85 10.20 3.08 3.67
C SER A 85 9.21 1.96 3.97
N PHE A 86 8.83 1.17 2.96
CA PHE A 86 8.04 -0.04 3.20
C PHE A 86 8.82 -1.09 3.98
N LYS A 87 10.09 -1.33 3.62
CA LYS A 87 10.95 -2.28 4.34
C LYS A 87 11.10 -1.95 5.82
N GLU A 88 11.31 -0.68 6.14
CA GLU A 88 11.45 -0.21 7.53
C GLU A 88 10.13 -0.39 8.29
N GLN A 89 9.02 0.15 7.77
CA GLN A 89 7.71 0.03 8.40
C GLN A 89 7.27 -1.43 8.58
N TYR A 90 7.48 -2.28 7.56
CA TYR A 90 7.12 -3.69 7.61
C TYR A 90 8.05 -4.47 8.53
N GLY A 91 9.33 -4.11 8.61
CA GLY A 91 10.24 -4.63 9.63
C GLY A 91 9.80 -4.30 11.06
N ASP A 92 9.35 -3.07 11.30
CA ASP A 92 8.94 -2.59 12.63
C ASP A 92 7.68 -3.32 13.14
N VAL A 93 6.73 -3.62 12.25
CA VAL A 93 5.51 -4.38 12.59
C VAL A 93 5.64 -5.88 12.32
N GLY A 94 6.82 -6.38 11.94
CA GLY A 94 7.00 -7.80 11.62
C GLY A 94 6.21 -8.30 10.40
N PHE A 95 5.74 -7.41 9.53
CA PHE A 95 5.06 -7.80 8.29
C PHE A 95 6.06 -8.46 7.32
N PRO A 96 5.75 -9.65 6.81
CA PRO A 96 6.67 -10.40 5.96
C PRO A 96 6.77 -9.80 4.55
N LEU A 97 7.97 -9.35 4.15
CA LEU A 97 8.19 -8.69 2.85
C LEU A 97 7.90 -9.58 1.63
N ASP A 98 8.02 -10.90 1.76
CA ASP A 98 7.62 -11.85 0.71
C ASP A 98 6.10 -11.88 0.48
N LYS A 99 5.31 -11.26 1.35
CA LYS A 99 3.87 -11.03 1.20
C LYS A 99 3.53 -9.63 0.69
N PHE A 100 4.51 -8.80 0.36
CA PHE A 100 4.24 -7.44 -0.14
C PHE A 100 3.29 -7.43 -1.36
N ASN A 101 3.34 -8.45 -2.23
CA ASN A 101 2.42 -8.57 -3.35
C ASN A 101 0.92 -8.58 -2.93
N LYS A 102 0.60 -9.08 -1.73
CA LYS A 102 -0.75 -9.10 -1.14
C LYS A 102 -1.27 -7.73 -0.74
N THR A 103 -0.42 -6.72 -0.72
CA THR A 103 -0.85 -5.35 -0.43
C THR A 103 -1.57 -4.71 -1.62
N THR A 104 -1.39 -5.24 -2.83
CA THR A 104 -1.85 -4.63 -4.09
C THR A 104 -3.37 -4.56 -4.18
N ASP A 105 -4.08 -5.66 -3.92
CA ASP A 105 -5.53 -5.71 -4.01
C ASP A 105 -6.20 -4.92 -2.88
N ALA A 106 -5.64 -4.97 -1.66
CA ALA A 106 -6.06 -4.14 -0.53
C ALA A 106 -5.90 -2.63 -0.83
N PHE A 107 -4.75 -2.23 -1.38
CA PHE A 107 -4.50 -0.86 -1.81
C PHE A 107 -5.48 -0.43 -2.91
N LEU A 108 -5.70 -1.26 -3.93
CA LEU A 108 -6.65 -0.97 -5.00
C LEU A 108 -8.09 -0.86 -4.50
N ALA A 109 -8.50 -1.69 -3.54
CA ALA A 109 -9.82 -1.59 -2.92
C ALA A 109 -9.99 -0.28 -2.13
N ALA A 110 -8.94 0.16 -1.42
CA ALA A 110 -8.95 1.46 -0.76
C ALA A 110 -9.03 2.62 -1.78
N MET A 111 -8.27 2.54 -2.89
CA MET A 111 -8.33 3.51 -3.99
C MET A 111 -9.72 3.56 -4.63
N GLU A 112 -10.33 2.41 -4.92
CA GLU A 112 -11.67 2.32 -5.50
C GLU A 112 -12.68 3.09 -4.67
N LYS A 113 -12.61 2.93 -3.35
CA LYS A 113 -13.54 3.57 -2.43
C LYS A 113 -13.28 5.06 -2.25
N ASN A 114 -12.02 5.48 -2.15
CA ASN A 114 -11.66 6.81 -1.63
C ASN A 114 -10.99 7.75 -2.66
N ALA A 115 -10.67 7.26 -3.87
CA ALA A 115 -10.08 8.05 -4.96
C ALA A 115 -11.08 8.31 -6.11
N GLY A 116 -12.35 7.95 -5.95
CA GLY A 116 -13.38 8.12 -6.98
C GLY A 116 -13.47 6.97 -7.99
N GLY A 117 -13.12 5.75 -7.55
CA GLY A 117 -13.05 4.54 -8.39
C GLY A 117 -11.67 4.28 -8.98
N VAL A 118 -11.47 3.08 -9.53
CA VAL A 118 -10.27 2.69 -10.27
C VAL A 118 -10.67 2.20 -11.65
N SER A 119 -10.31 2.96 -12.68
CA SER A 119 -10.51 2.53 -14.06
C SER A 119 -9.64 1.30 -14.39
N ALA A 120 -10.03 0.53 -15.41
CA ALA A 120 -9.24 -0.63 -15.85
C ALA A 120 -7.79 -0.25 -16.20
N GLU A 121 -7.57 0.93 -16.77
CA GLU A 121 -6.23 1.43 -17.09
C GLU A 121 -5.43 1.79 -15.82
N GLN A 122 -6.05 2.49 -14.86
CA GLN A 122 -5.42 2.81 -13.59
C GLN A 122 -5.05 1.55 -12.81
N LYS A 123 -5.97 0.58 -12.76
CA LYS A 123 -5.74 -0.72 -12.11
C LYS A 123 -4.53 -1.42 -12.71
N LYS A 124 -4.50 -1.59 -14.04
CA LYS A 124 -3.38 -2.22 -14.74
C LYS A 124 -2.04 -1.53 -14.44
N ASN A 125 -2.02 -0.19 -14.43
CA ASN A 125 -0.79 0.56 -14.16
C ASN A 125 -0.31 0.42 -12.71
N TRP A 126 -1.22 0.43 -11.73
CA TRP A 126 -0.88 0.17 -10.34
C TRP A 126 -0.36 -1.26 -10.12
N GLU A 127 -1.00 -2.26 -10.74
CA GLU A 127 -0.54 -3.65 -10.70
C GLU A 127 0.85 -3.79 -11.33
N GLU A 128 1.11 -3.18 -12.50
CA GLU A 128 2.44 -3.16 -13.11
C GLU A 128 3.49 -2.51 -12.20
N LEU A 129 3.16 -1.38 -11.56
CA LEU A 129 4.07 -0.67 -10.65
C LEU A 129 4.40 -1.50 -9.40
N LEU A 130 3.39 -2.09 -8.76
CA LEU A 130 3.57 -2.86 -7.52
C LEU A 130 4.19 -4.24 -7.77
N ASN A 131 3.94 -4.85 -8.93
CA ASN A 131 4.67 -6.04 -9.36
C ASN A 131 6.16 -5.73 -9.58
N LYS A 132 6.49 -4.57 -10.17
CA LYS A 132 7.88 -4.12 -10.28
C LYS A 132 8.50 -3.91 -8.89
N ALA A 133 7.80 -3.24 -7.97
CA ALA A 133 8.27 -3.05 -6.60
C ALA A 133 8.61 -4.38 -5.93
N TYR A 134 7.68 -5.33 -5.98
CA TYR A 134 7.87 -6.67 -5.44
C TYR A 134 9.11 -7.36 -6.05
N ALA A 135 9.22 -7.38 -7.39
CA ALA A 135 10.34 -8.00 -8.09
C ALA A 135 11.70 -7.36 -7.75
N ASP A 136 11.77 -6.03 -7.65
CA ASP A 136 13.01 -5.33 -7.34
C ASP A 136 13.44 -5.57 -5.89
N MET A 137 12.51 -5.57 -4.93
CA MET A 137 12.82 -5.89 -3.53
C MET A 137 13.39 -7.31 -3.39
N LYS A 138 12.85 -8.27 -4.16
CA LYS A 138 13.40 -9.63 -4.26
C LYS A 138 14.79 -9.63 -4.87
N ALA A 139 14.99 -8.93 -5.99
CA ALA A 139 16.29 -8.87 -6.67
C ALA A 139 17.39 -8.24 -5.79
N TRP A 140 17.02 -7.38 -4.84
CA TRP A 140 17.93 -6.80 -3.85
C TRP A 140 18.15 -7.67 -2.62
N GLY A 141 17.54 -8.85 -2.54
CA GLY A 141 17.68 -9.79 -1.43
C GLY A 141 17.09 -9.25 -0.12
N TRP A 142 16.01 -8.48 -0.19
CA TRP A 142 15.30 -8.04 1.02
C TRP A 142 14.42 -9.14 1.61
N TYR A 143 14.12 -10.16 0.81
CA TYR A 143 13.50 -11.43 1.15
C TYR A 143 13.83 -12.47 0.07
#